data_AF-A0A1M6TI93-F1
#
_entry.id   AF-A0A1M6TI93-F1
#
_cell.length_a   1.000
_cell.length_b   1.000
_cell.length_c   1.000
_cell.angle_alpha   90.00
_cell.angle_beta   90.00
_cell.angle_gamma   90.00
#
_symmetry.space_group_name_H-M   'P 1'
#
loop_
_entity.id
_entity.type
_entity.pdbx_description
1 polymer ?
#
loop_
_entity_poly.entity_id
_entity_poly.type
_entity_poly.pdbx_seq_one_letter_code
_entity_poly.pdbx_strand_id
1 'polypeptide(L)'
;MRFKIVILLFTFSILKIFATGQEPDKIIINNKEYDLLNNPLEKYFQNHPEYHPIYGPKLSEFQKYRNGERMLSFSTSNSRDYIATFTIEKNILSVVDIKIQDLNSENEDYISVYKQLFGDQKIVLDYSGILVIPTGDLIETANFGYSYLFTQYKLMTINKDNVVKEKELNKDEFMKFRFTQFREYKKSEDYKIELKNYLKNWEAEKKSELSPENIKKMSKKEMAQLKKEYAQPPTEDHIDGYFFVSQNPDFIIVDY
;
A
#
# COMPACT_ATOMS: atom_id res chain seq x y z
N MET A 1 -31.88 -5.76 30.64
CA MET A 1 -31.45 -5.75 29.21
C MET A 1 -30.69 -4.48 28.79
N ARG A 2 -30.94 -3.30 29.38
CA ARG A 2 -30.26 -2.04 28.98
C ARG A 2 -28.76 -2.00 29.31
N PHE A 3 -28.31 -2.67 30.38
CA PHE A 3 -26.88 -2.72 30.77
C PHE A 3 -26.01 -3.66 29.91
N LYS A 4 -26.59 -4.75 29.36
CA LYS A 4 -25.84 -5.73 28.54
C LYS A 4 -25.55 -5.22 27.12
N ILE A 5 -26.39 -4.31 26.60
CA ILE A 5 -26.18 -3.68 25.28
C ILE A 5 -25.09 -2.61 25.35
N VAL A 6 -24.95 -1.90 26.47
CA VAL A 6 -23.89 -0.91 26.69
C VAL A 6 -22.52 -1.59 26.72
N ILE A 7 -22.41 -2.77 27.35
CA ILE A 7 -21.16 -3.55 27.38
C ILE A 7 -20.76 -4.03 25.98
N LEU A 8 -21.72 -4.49 25.16
CA LEU A 8 -21.45 -4.96 23.80
C LEU A 8 -20.98 -3.81 22.87
N LEU A 9 -21.53 -2.60 23.03
CA LEU A 9 -21.11 -1.42 22.27
C LEU A 9 -19.73 -0.91 22.74
N PHE A 10 -19.43 -1.01 24.03
CA PHE A 10 -18.10 -0.65 24.56
C PHE A 10 -17.02 -1.64 24.11
N THR A 11 -17.33 -2.93 23.97
CA THR A 11 -16.34 -3.93 23.49
C THR A 11 -15.92 -3.69 22.05
N PHE A 12 -16.78 -3.19 21.16
CA PHE A 12 -16.40 -2.88 19.78
C PHE A 12 -15.57 -1.60 19.65
N SER A 13 -15.69 -0.63 20.56
CA SER A 13 -14.88 0.61 20.54
C SER A 13 -13.46 0.43 21.10
N ILE A 14 -13.17 -0.66 21.81
CA ILE A 14 -11.83 -0.96 22.37
C ILE A 14 -11.06 -1.96 21.49
N LEU A 15 -11.75 -2.67 20.59
CA LEU A 15 -11.09 -3.49 19.58
C LEU A 15 -10.44 -2.57 18.56
N LYS A 16 -9.20 -2.15 18.84
CA LYS A 16 -8.27 -1.74 17.79
C LYS A 16 -8.19 -2.94 16.84
N ILE A 17 -8.90 -2.88 15.72
CA ILE A 17 -8.78 -3.89 14.67
C ILE A 17 -7.34 -3.80 14.19
N PHE A 18 -6.47 -4.68 14.71
CA PHE A 18 -5.07 -4.81 14.31
C PHE A 18 -5.02 -5.32 12.88
N ALA A 19 -5.29 -4.45 11.90
CA ALA A 19 -4.83 -4.71 10.56
C ALA A 19 -3.33 -4.38 10.49
N THR A 20 -2.58 -5.27 9.85
CA THR A 20 -1.12 -5.20 9.88
C THR A 20 -0.68 -4.15 8.87
N GLY A 21 0.10 -3.17 9.32
CA GLY A 21 0.63 -2.14 8.42
C GLY A 21 1.54 -2.76 7.35
N GLN A 22 1.70 -2.06 6.23
CA GLN A 22 2.51 -2.54 5.11
C GLN A 22 4.00 -2.50 5.47
N GLU A 23 4.72 -3.58 5.15
CA GLU A 23 6.17 -3.67 5.29
C GLU A 23 6.82 -2.78 4.23
N PRO A 24 7.72 -1.86 4.63
CA PRO A 24 8.31 -0.88 3.74
C PRO A 24 9.42 -1.50 2.89
N ASP A 25 9.56 -0.97 1.67
CA ASP A 25 10.83 -1.10 0.96
C ASP A 25 11.92 -0.34 1.70
N LYS A 26 13.17 -0.63 1.36
CA LYS A 26 14.35 0.00 1.95
C LYS A 26 15.02 0.93 0.95
N ILE A 27 15.64 1.99 1.44
CA ILE A 27 16.47 2.87 0.63
C ILE A 27 17.75 3.24 1.37
N ILE A 28 18.89 3.11 0.68
CA ILE A 28 20.21 3.45 1.19
C ILE A 28 20.62 4.81 0.62
N ILE A 29 20.89 5.76 1.52
CA ILE A 29 21.34 7.12 1.17
C ILE A 29 22.53 7.44 2.06
N ASN A 30 23.67 7.80 1.47
CA ASN A 30 24.91 8.09 2.20
C ASN A 30 25.29 6.98 3.21
N ASN A 31 25.20 5.72 2.77
CA ASN A 31 25.47 4.52 3.56
C ASN A 31 24.57 4.31 4.80
N LYS A 32 23.44 5.03 4.88
CA LYS A 32 22.41 4.78 5.89
C LYS A 32 21.15 4.24 5.23
N GLU A 33 20.61 3.16 5.80
CA GLU A 33 19.36 2.56 5.38
C GLU A 33 18.16 3.26 6.04
N TYR A 34 17.10 3.41 5.28
CA TYR A 34 15.82 3.98 5.69
C TYR A 34 14.67 3.13 5.15
N ASP A 35 13.51 3.25 5.79
CA ASP A 35 12.26 2.77 5.22
C ASP A 35 11.78 3.69 4.09
N LEU A 36 10.98 3.13 3.18
CA LEU A 36 10.33 3.85 2.10
C LEU A 36 8.82 3.65 2.18
N LEU A 37 8.07 4.76 2.24
CA LEU A 37 6.61 4.76 2.36
C LEU A 37 5.89 4.79 1.00
N ASN A 38 6.59 4.34 -0.05
CA ASN A 38 6.06 4.13 -1.39
C ASN A 38 6.84 3.04 -2.13
N ASN A 39 6.34 2.59 -3.28
CA ASN A 39 6.81 1.37 -3.95
C ASN A 39 7.22 1.63 -5.41
N PRO A 40 8.45 2.13 -5.65
CA PRO A 40 8.89 2.52 -7.00
C PRO A 40 8.89 1.39 -8.04
N LEU A 41 8.97 0.13 -7.60
CA LEU A 41 9.04 -1.04 -8.48
C LEU A 41 7.69 -1.50 -9.03
N GLU A 42 6.56 -1.08 -8.45
CA GLU A 42 5.24 -1.56 -8.88
C GLU A 42 4.98 -1.24 -10.36
N LYS A 43 5.28 0.00 -10.78
CA LYS A 43 5.14 0.40 -12.18
C LYS A 43 6.10 -0.35 -13.10
N TYR A 44 7.31 -0.63 -12.63
CA TYR A 44 8.27 -1.42 -13.39
C TYR A 44 7.71 -2.83 -13.64
N PHE A 45 7.16 -3.50 -12.64
CA PHE A 45 6.58 -4.84 -12.80
C PHE A 45 5.28 -4.86 -13.60
N GLN A 46 4.50 -3.79 -13.59
CA GLN A 46 3.35 -3.66 -14.50
C GLN A 46 3.80 -3.66 -15.97
N ASN A 47 4.91 -2.99 -16.28
CA ASN A 47 5.47 -2.92 -17.63
C ASN A 47 6.34 -4.13 -18.00
N HIS A 48 6.91 -4.79 -16.99
CA HIS A 48 7.85 -5.91 -17.11
C HIS A 48 7.42 -7.08 -16.20
N PRO A 49 6.21 -7.66 -16.41
CA PRO A 49 5.64 -8.67 -15.51
C PRO A 49 6.49 -9.94 -15.46
N GLU A 50 7.33 -10.19 -16.46
CA GLU A 50 8.25 -11.32 -16.50
C GLU A 50 9.34 -11.28 -15.40
N TYR A 51 9.54 -10.12 -14.78
CA TYR A 51 10.50 -9.94 -13.69
C TYR A 51 9.84 -9.86 -12.31
N HIS A 52 8.52 -9.94 -12.21
CA HIS A 52 7.86 -9.94 -10.92
C HIS A 52 8.34 -11.17 -10.11
N PRO A 53 8.83 -11.01 -8.88
CA PRO A 53 9.44 -12.10 -8.11
C PRO A 53 8.49 -13.29 -7.90
N ILE A 54 7.23 -13.01 -7.56
CA ILE A 54 6.23 -14.04 -7.25
C ILE A 54 5.40 -14.46 -8.46
N TYR A 55 4.82 -13.49 -9.17
CA TYR A 55 3.89 -13.75 -10.26
C TYR A 55 4.56 -13.94 -11.64
N GLY A 56 5.86 -13.65 -11.75
CA GLY A 56 6.63 -13.79 -12.99
C GLY A 56 7.08 -15.23 -13.29
N PRO A 57 7.54 -15.49 -14.53
CA PRO A 57 7.93 -16.80 -14.97
C PRO A 57 9.34 -17.24 -14.54
N LYS A 58 10.16 -16.34 -14.01
CA LYS A 58 11.60 -16.59 -13.81
C LYS A 58 11.93 -17.46 -12.60
N LEU A 59 11.17 -17.38 -11.52
CA LEU A 59 11.38 -18.21 -10.34
C LEU A 59 10.50 -19.47 -10.44
N SER A 60 11.13 -20.65 -10.45
CA SER A 60 10.44 -21.93 -10.61
C SER A 60 9.64 -22.33 -9.37
N GLU A 61 10.14 -21.98 -8.19
CA GLU A 61 9.56 -22.29 -6.88
C GLU A 61 8.14 -21.71 -6.70
N PHE A 62 7.83 -20.62 -7.43
CA PHE A 62 6.55 -19.92 -7.38
C PHE A 62 5.63 -20.24 -8.57
N GLN A 63 5.98 -21.22 -9.42
CA GLN A 63 5.19 -21.60 -10.61
C GLN A 63 3.71 -21.91 -10.29
N LYS A 64 3.43 -22.55 -9.16
CA LYS A 64 2.07 -22.90 -8.72
C LYS A 64 1.17 -21.66 -8.49
N TYR A 65 1.75 -20.51 -8.15
CA TYR A 65 1.00 -19.30 -7.80
C TYR A 65 0.66 -18.41 -9.01
N ARG A 66 1.14 -18.76 -10.21
CA ARG A 66 0.90 -18.00 -11.44
C ARG A 66 -0.56 -17.99 -11.90
N ASN A 67 -1.34 -18.99 -11.49
CA ASN A 67 -2.74 -19.13 -11.89
C ASN A 67 -3.72 -18.40 -10.94
N GLY A 68 -3.22 -17.48 -10.11
CA GLY A 68 -4.04 -16.73 -9.15
C GLY A 68 -4.32 -17.48 -7.84
N GLU A 69 -3.68 -18.63 -7.62
CA GLU A 69 -3.62 -19.22 -6.30
C GLU A 69 -2.80 -18.31 -5.39
N ARG A 70 -3.45 -17.68 -4.40
CA ARG A 70 -2.73 -16.94 -3.37
C ARG A 70 -1.93 -17.93 -2.53
N MET A 71 -0.66 -17.63 -2.35
CA MET A 71 0.16 -18.33 -1.39
C MET A 71 -0.35 -18.02 0.01
N LEU A 72 -0.87 -19.04 0.70
CA LEU A 72 -1.51 -18.92 2.02
C LEU A 72 -0.56 -18.40 3.12
N SER A 73 0.75 -18.41 2.88
CA SER A 73 1.79 -18.06 3.87
C SER A 73 2.25 -16.60 3.85
N PHE A 74 1.69 -15.73 2.99
CA PHE A 74 2.10 -14.33 3.02
C PHE A 74 1.63 -13.63 4.28
N SER A 75 2.55 -12.92 4.92
CA SER A 75 2.20 -12.01 6.01
C SER A 75 1.15 -11.02 5.53
N THR A 76 0.08 -10.87 6.30
CA THR A 76 -0.92 -9.80 6.08
C THR A 76 -0.30 -8.39 6.11
N SER A 77 0.95 -8.27 6.59
CA SER A 77 1.74 -7.03 6.57
C SER A 77 2.41 -6.73 5.24
N ASN A 78 2.40 -7.61 4.23
CA ASN A 78 3.07 -7.31 2.96
C ASN A 78 2.28 -7.83 1.75
N SER A 79 1.37 -7.01 1.22
CA SER A 79 0.56 -7.41 0.06
C SER A 79 1.33 -7.50 -1.27
N ARG A 80 2.58 -7.00 -1.29
CA ARG A 80 3.43 -6.99 -2.49
C ARG A 80 4.27 -8.25 -2.58
N ASP A 81 4.37 -9.00 -1.48
CA ASP A 81 5.05 -10.28 -1.42
C ASP A 81 6.57 -10.23 -1.68
N TYR A 82 7.14 -9.04 -1.70
CA TYR A 82 8.59 -8.78 -1.75
C TYR A 82 8.96 -7.53 -0.94
N ILE A 83 10.25 -7.39 -0.65
CA ILE A 83 10.85 -6.17 -0.11
C ILE A 83 11.99 -5.78 -1.04
N ALA A 84 11.91 -4.59 -1.62
CA ALA A 84 12.98 -4.07 -2.45
C ALA A 84 13.92 -3.18 -1.65
N THR A 85 15.20 -3.22 -1.99
CA THR A 85 16.20 -2.29 -1.48
C THR A 85 16.70 -1.43 -2.61
N PHE A 86 16.58 -0.11 -2.43
CA PHE A 86 17.09 0.90 -3.36
C PHE A 86 18.35 1.57 -2.81
N THR A 87 19.10 2.21 -3.68
CA THR A 87 20.19 3.14 -3.33
C THR A 87 20.03 4.44 -4.11
N ILE A 88 20.51 5.54 -3.54
CA ILE A 88 20.74 6.79 -4.27
C ILE A 88 22.24 7.07 -4.26
N GLU A 89 22.87 6.89 -5.41
CA GLU A 89 24.28 7.18 -5.62
C GLU A 89 24.43 8.16 -6.79
N LYS A 90 25.20 9.24 -6.58
CA LYS A 90 25.41 10.28 -7.60
C LYS A 90 24.08 10.79 -8.20
N ASN A 91 23.07 10.97 -7.35
CA ASN A 91 21.71 11.40 -7.69
C ASN A 91 20.92 10.43 -8.59
N ILE A 92 21.32 9.16 -8.67
CA ILE A 92 20.60 8.14 -9.44
C ILE A 92 19.97 7.15 -8.46
N LEU A 93 18.64 6.98 -8.57
CA LEU A 93 17.89 5.91 -7.93
C LEU A 93 18.20 4.59 -8.64
N SER A 94 18.50 3.55 -7.89
CA SER A 94 18.70 2.20 -8.42
C SER A 94 18.20 1.17 -7.43
N VAL A 95 17.59 0.09 -7.91
CA VAL A 95 17.38 -1.09 -7.06
C VAL A 95 18.69 -1.89 -6.96
N VAL A 96 18.99 -2.38 -5.77
CA VAL A 96 20.20 -3.16 -5.47
C VAL A 96 19.88 -4.54 -4.93
N ASP A 97 18.67 -4.75 -4.39
CA ASP A 97 18.23 -6.05 -3.95
C ASP A 97 16.70 -6.17 -4.03
N ILE A 98 16.22 -7.40 -4.15
CA ILE A 98 14.81 -7.77 -3.98
C ILE A 98 14.80 -9.04 -3.17
N LYS A 99 14.09 -9.00 -2.04
CA LYS A 99 13.93 -10.13 -1.13
C LYS A 99 12.50 -10.64 -1.14
N ILE A 100 12.36 -11.95 -0.98
CA ILE A 100 11.08 -12.63 -0.78
C ILE A 100 11.19 -13.59 0.39
N GLN A 101 10.05 -13.98 0.96
CA GLN A 101 10.00 -14.98 2.02
C GLN A 101 10.52 -16.32 1.51
N ASP A 102 11.42 -16.95 2.26
CA ASP A 102 11.91 -18.30 2.00
C ASP A 102 10.86 -19.32 2.39
N LEU A 103 10.31 -20.02 1.40
CA LEU A 103 9.30 -21.05 1.61
C LEU A 103 9.82 -22.30 2.32
N ASN A 104 11.14 -22.46 2.40
CA ASN A 104 11.78 -23.57 3.08
C ASN A 104 12.25 -23.21 4.49
N SER A 105 12.12 -21.95 4.92
CA SER A 105 12.48 -21.52 6.27
C SER A 105 11.31 -21.72 7.25
N GLU A 106 11.63 -22.23 8.44
CA GLU A 106 10.68 -22.32 9.56
C GLU A 106 10.52 -20.98 10.32
N ASN A 107 11.39 -19.98 10.06
CA ASN A 107 11.47 -18.72 10.81
C ASN A 107 11.04 -17.48 10.01
N GLU A 108 10.31 -17.65 8.89
CA GLU A 108 9.90 -16.55 8.00
C GLU A 108 11.09 -15.71 7.49
N ASP A 109 12.24 -16.36 7.27
CA ASP A 109 13.43 -15.69 6.73
C ASP A 109 13.20 -15.15 5.32
N TYR A 110 13.98 -14.14 4.94
CA TYR A 110 13.96 -13.54 3.61
C TYR A 110 15.22 -13.89 2.81
N ILE A 111 15.04 -14.28 1.55
CA ILE A 111 16.13 -14.58 0.60
C ILE A 111 16.19 -13.56 -0.52
N SER A 112 17.41 -13.19 -0.93
CA SER A 112 17.65 -12.32 -2.09
C SER A 112 17.42 -13.09 -3.39
N VAL A 113 16.61 -12.51 -4.27
CA VAL A 113 16.29 -13.05 -5.61
C VAL A 113 16.70 -12.13 -6.74
N TYR A 114 17.31 -10.97 -6.45
CA TYR A 114 17.73 -10.00 -7.47
C TYR A 114 18.55 -10.65 -8.60
N LYS A 115 19.57 -11.42 -8.24
CA LYS A 115 20.45 -12.10 -9.22
C LYS A 115 19.71 -13.18 -10.03
N GLN A 116 18.71 -13.83 -9.45
CA GLN A 116 17.91 -14.83 -10.17
C GLN A 116 16.99 -14.17 -11.19
N LEU A 117 16.49 -12.97 -10.88
CA LEU A 117 15.59 -12.20 -11.76
C LEU A 117 16.36 -11.49 -12.88
N PHE A 118 17.46 -10.82 -12.53
CA PHE A 118 18.16 -9.87 -13.41
C PHE A 118 19.60 -10.29 -13.77
N GLY A 119 20.13 -11.38 -13.20
CA GLY A 119 21.54 -11.73 -13.35
C GLY A 119 22.44 -10.64 -12.75
N ASP A 120 23.50 -10.30 -13.48
CA ASP A 120 24.40 -9.19 -13.12
C ASP A 120 23.98 -7.86 -13.77
N GLN A 121 22.77 -7.78 -14.35
CA GLN A 121 22.29 -6.58 -15.02
C GLN A 121 21.81 -5.54 -14.01
N LYS A 122 22.19 -4.27 -14.25
CA LYS A 122 21.53 -3.13 -13.63
C LYS A 122 20.23 -2.86 -14.38
N ILE A 123 19.15 -2.69 -13.64
CA ILE A 123 17.87 -2.32 -14.23
C ILE A 123 17.69 -0.81 -14.25
N VAL A 124 17.05 -0.32 -15.30
CA VAL A 124 16.56 1.06 -15.41
C VAL A 124 15.09 1.02 -15.00
N LEU A 125 14.74 1.75 -13.95
CA LEU A 125 13.37 1.76 -13.44
C LEU A 125 12.48 2.68 -14.28
N ASP A 126 13.06 3.74 -14.88
CA ASP A 126 12.35 4.85 -15.52
C ASP A 126 11.28 5.46 -14.58
N TYR A 127 11.62 5.53 -13.29
CA TYR A 127 10.74 6.02 -12.24
C TYR A 127 10.70 7.55 -12.25
N SER A 128 9.49 8.10 -12.15
CA SER A 128 9.25 9.52 -11.95
C SER A 128 8.15 9.70 -10.92
N GLY A 129 8.44 10.40 -9.83
CA GLY A 129 7.56 10.52 -8.67
C GLY A 129 8.29 11.10 -7.46
N ILE A 130 7.64 11.08 -6.30
CA ILE A 130 8.20 11.58 -5.05
C ILE A 130 8.40 10.42 -4.08
N LEU A 131 9.66 10.16 -3.72
CA LEU A 131 10.00 9.22 -2.65
C LEU A 131 9.68 9.85 -1.29
N VAL A 132 9.05 9.07 -0.41
CA VAL A 132 8.69 9.49 0.95
C VAL A 132 9.48 8.65 1.96
N ILE A 133 10.45 9.28 2.63
CA ILE A 133 11.39 8.60 3.51
C ILE A 133 11.18 9.13 4.93
N PRO A 134 10.73 8.32 5.90
CA PRO A 134 10.63 8.76 7.28
C PRO A 134 12.04 8.81 7.88
N THR A 135 12.41 9.96 8.44
CA THR A 135 13.75 10.20 9.01
C THR A 135 13.72 10.41 10.52
N GLY A 136 12.54 10.66 11.09
CA GLY A 136 12.32 10.86 12.53
C GLY A 136 11.66 9.68 13.24
N ASP A 137 11.23 9.92 14.47
CA ASP A 137 10.58 8.93 15.33
C ASP A 137 9.13 8.66 14.91
N LEU A 138 8.69 7.40 15.03
CA LEU A 138 7.30 7.00 14.83
C LEU A 138 6.41 7.59 15.93
N ILE A 139 5.34 8.28 15.53
CA ILE A 139 4.34 8.90 16.40
C ILE A 139 3.10 8.02 16.51
N GLU A 140 2.54 7.63 15.37
CA GLU A 140 1.26 6.92 15.30
C GLU A 140 1.24 5.96 14.11
N THR A 141 0.56 4.83 14.30
CA THR A 141 0.28 3.87 13.23
C THR A 141 -1.23 3.75 13.07
N ALA A 142 -1.68 3.81 11.83
CA ALA A 142 -2.97 3.26 11.45
C ALA A 142 -2.75 1.95 10.70
N ASN A 143 -3.69 1.06 10.88
CA ASN A 143 -3.62 -0.34 10.49
C ASN A 143 -3.92 -0.54 8.98
N PHE A 144 -3.51 0.40 8.13
CA PHE A 144 -3.84 0.39 6.70
C PHE A 144 -2.69 0.96 5.86
N GLY A 145 -2.10 0.13 5.01
CA GLY A 145 -1.03 0.54 4.10
C GLY A 145 0.17 1.16 4.83
N TYR A 146 0.67 2.28 4.29
CA TYR A 146 1.73 3.10 4.89
C TYR A 146 1.20 4.26 5.74
N SER A 147 0.06 4.08 6.41
CA SER A 147 -0.53 5.11 7.28
C SER A 147 0.24 5.23 8.60
N TYR A 148 1.51 5.60 8.50
CA TYR A 148 2.45 5.82 9.59
C TYR A 148 2.79 7.31 9.69
N LEU A 149 2.71 7.85 10.89
CA LEU A 149 3.02 9.22 11.18
C LEU A 149 4.36 9.30 11.91
N PHE A 150 5.30 10.08 11.39
CA PHE A 150 6.64 10.28 11.95
C PHE A 150 6.88 11.75 12.27
N THR A 151 7.89 12.04 13.09
CA THR A 151 8.24 13.43 13.44
C THR A 151 8.87 14.19 12.27
N GLN A 152 9.61 13.50 11.39
CA GLN A 152 10.37 14.07 10.28
C GLN A 152 10.36 13.16 9.06
N TYR A 153 10.42 13.78 7.88
CA TYR A 153 10.42 13.12 6.58
C TYR A 153 11.41 13.79 5.64
N LYS A 154 12.08 12.99 4.81
CA LYS A 154 12.78 13.45 3.62
C LYS A 154 11.95 13.13 2.38
N LEU A 155 11.65 14.14 1.58
CA LEU A 155 11.03 13.99 0.26
C LEU A 155 12.06 14.15 -0.84
N MET A 156 12.04 13.25 -1.83
CA MET A 156 12.94 13.33 -2.99
C MET A 156 12.14 13.18 -4.28
N THR A 157 12.10 14.23 -5.11
CA THR A 157 11.49 14.17 -6.45
C THR A 157 12.48 13.49 -7.38
N ILE A 158 12.02 12.43 -8.01
CA ILE A 158 12.74 11.67 -9.03
C ILE A 158 12.12 11.97 -10.39
N ASN A 159 12.97 12.21 -11.38
CA ASN A 159 12.60 12.33 -12.78
C ASN A 159 13.49 11.38 -13.59
N LYS A 160 12.88 10.33 -14.16
CA LYS A 160 13.58 9.26 -14.90
C LYS A 160 14.82 8.77 -14.14
N ASP A 161 14.58 8.25 -12.94
CA ASP A 161 15.59 7.74 -12.00
C ASP A 161 16.56 8.79 -11.42
N ASN A 162 16.52 10.05 -11.86
CA ASN A 162 17.39 11.10 -11.36
C ASN A 162 16.72 11.90 -10.24
N VAL A 163 17.41 12.09 -9.12
CA VAL A 163 17.00 13.02 -8.07
C VAL A 163 17.15 14.45 -8.60
N VAL A 164 16.02 15.16 -8.67
CA VAL A 164 15.98 16.55 -9.16
C VAL A 164 15.64 17.58 -8.08
N LYS A 165 15.05 17.13 -6.96
CA LYS A 165 14.69 17.99 -5.83
C LYS A 165 14.66 17.17 -4.55
N GLU A 166 15.13 17.73 -3.45
CA GLU A 166 14.98 17.15 -2.12
C GLU A 166 14.55 18.20 -1.10
N LYS A 167 13.80 17.78 -0.07
CA LYS A 167 13.44 18.63 1.06
C LYS A 167 13.16 17.80 2.31
N GLU A 168 13.67 18.26 3.45
CA GLU A 168 13.28 17.76 4.76
C GLU A 168 12.01 18.50 5.22
N LEU A 169 11.06 17.75 5.76
CA LEU A 169 9.79 18.24 6.27
C LEU A 169 9.58 17.73 7.70
N ASN A 170 9.02 18.58 8.57
CA ASN A 170 8.42 18.09 9.80
C ASN A 170 7.03 17.48 9.53
N LYS A 171 6.47 16.81 10.54
CA LYS A 171 5.11 16.22 10.51
C LYS A 171 4.03 17.13 9.93
N ASP A 172 3.96 18.40 10.36
CA ASP A 172 2.88 19.31 9.95
C ASP A 172 3.06 19.76 8.49
N GLU A 173 4.30 19.94 8.05
CA GLU A 173 4.63 20.22 6.65
C GLU A 173 4.36 19.01 5.75
N PHE A 174 4.68 17.81 6.21
CA PHE A 174 4.38 16.57 5.50
C PHE A 174 2.86 16.37 5.32
N MET A 175 2.05 16.65 6.34
CA MET A 175 0.59 16.59 6.20
C MET A 175 0.07 17.60 5.18
N LYS A 176 0.59 18.85 5.17
CA LYS A 176 0.24 19.84 4.15
C LYS A 176 0.62 19.38 2.74
N PHE A 177 1.79 18.75 2.60
CA PHE A 177 2.23 18.13 1.35
C PHE A 177 1.24 17.04 0.90
N ARG A 178 0.87 16.08 1.77
CA ARG A 178 -0.08 15.01 1.47
C ARG A 178 -1.44 15.55 1.01
N PHE A 179 -1.98 16.57 1.67
CA PHE A 179 -3.23 17.21 1.24
C PHE A 179 -3.11 17.90 -0.11
N THR A 180 -1.97 18.53 -0.39
CA THR A 180 -1.70 19.18 -1.68
C THR A 180 -1.60 18.15 -2.79
N GLN A 181 -0.82 17.08 -2.57
CA GLN A 181 -0.68 15.98 -3.52
C GLN A 181 -2.03 15.31 -3.80
N PHE A 182 -2.82 15.03 -2.78
CA PHE A 182 -4.14 14.41 -2.96
C PHE A 182 -5.10 15.32 -3.74
N ARG A 183 -5.07 16.64 -3.51
CA ARG A 183 -5.88 17.59 -4.27
C ARG A 183 -5.55 17.58 -5.77
N GLU A 184 -4.28 17.44 -6.11
CA GLU A 184 -3.85 17.30 -7.51
C GLU A 184 -4.19 15.90 -8.06
N TYR A 185 -4.04 14.85 -7.25
CA TYR A 185 -4.46 13.50 -7.61
C TYR A 185 -5.95 13.43 -7.97
N LYS A 186 -6.84 14.12 -7.25
CA LYS A 186 -8.30 14.20 -7.57
C LYS A 186 -8.59 14.68 -9.00
N LYS A 187 -7.65 15.39 -9.63
CA LYS A 187 -7.80 15.90 -11.01
C LYS A 187 -7.30 14.91 -12.07
N SER A 188 -6.59 13.86 -11.67
CA SER A 188 -5.99 12.88 -12.57
C SER A 188 -7.02 11.92 -13.19
N GLU A 189 -6.64 11.29 -14.31
CA GLU A 189 -7.43 10.18 -14.87
C GLU A 189 -7.40 8.95 -13.96
N ASP A 190 -6.31 8.71 -13.24
CA ASP A 190 -6.19 7.58 -12.31
C ASP A 190 -7.21 7.68 -11.19
N TYR A 191 -7.44 8.86 -10.61
CA TYR A 191 -8.50 9.06 -9.62
C TYR A 191 -9.89 8.74 -10.20
N LYS A 192 -10.18 9.10 -11.45
CA LYS A 192 -11.47 8.78 -12.10
C LYS A 192 -11.64 7.28 -12.30
N ILE A 193 -10.57 6.58 -12.66
CA ILE A 193 -10.55 5.11 -12.81
C ILE A 193 -10.81 4.46 -11.46
N GLU A 194 -10.08 4.87 -10.41
CA GLU A 194 -10.23 4.35 -9.06
C GLU A 194 -11.64 4.61 -8.49
N LEU A 195 -12.18 5.81 -8.68
CA LEU A 195 -13.54 6.14 -8.28
C LEU A 195 -14.57 5.22 -8.95
N LYS A 196 -14.43 4.97 -10.26
CA LYS A 196 -15.30 4.07 -11.00
C LYS A 196 -15.18 2.62 -10.50
N ASN A 197 -13.97 2.16 -10.21
CA ASN A 197 -13.71 0.83 -9.66
C ASN A 197 -14.32 0.67 -8.27
N TYR A 198 -14.13 1.66 -7.41
CA TYR A 198 -14.70 1.69 -6.05
C TYR A 198 -16.23 1.58 -6.08
N LEU A 199 -16.91 2.40 -6.90
CA LEU A 199 -18.37 2.36 -7.02
C LEU A 199 -18.88 1.03 -7.59
N LYS A 200 -18.15 0.45 -8.55
CA LYS A 200 -18.46 -0.89 -9.10
C LYS A 200 -18.34 -1.98 -8.05
N ASN A 201 -17.29 -1.93 -7.22
CA ASN A 201 -17.08 -2.88 -6.13
C ASN A 201 -18.15 -2.73 -5.06
N TRP A 202 -18.49 -1.50 -4.66
CA TRP A 202 -19.56 -1.22 -3.72
C TRP A 202 -20.91 -1.80 -4.18
N GLU A 203 -21.28 -1.65 -5.46
CA GLU A 203 -22.51 -2.26 -6.00
C GLU A 203 -22.44 -3.80 -6.00
N ALA A 204 -21.28 -4.38 -6.29
CA ALA A 204 -21.09 -5.83 -6.25
C ALA A 204 -21.19 -6.38 -4.82
N GLU A 205 -20.58 -5.70 -3.84
CA GLU A 205 -20.66 -6.00 -2.41
C GLU A 205 -22.09 -5.90 -1.92
N LYS A 206 -22.78 -4.79 -2.22
CA LYS A 206 -24.21 -4.61 -1.92
C LYS A 206 -25.05 -5.78 -2.42
N LYS A 207 -24.87 -6.20 -3.68
CA LYS A 207 -25.62 -7.32 -4.27
C LYS A 207 -25.30 -8.64 -3.57
N SER A 208 -24.04 -8.85 -3.23
CA SER A 208 -23.57 -10.04 -2.53
C SER A 208 -24.14 -10.09 -1.10
N GLU A 209 -23.95 -9.05 -0.30
CA GLU A 209 -24.33 -9.01 1.11
C GLU A 209 -25.85 -9.00 1.32
N LEU A 210 -26.61 -8.37 0.41
CA LEU A 210 -28.07 -8.39 0.44
C LEU A 210 -28.69 -9.63 -0.24
N SER A 211 -27.88 -10.59 -0.70
CA SER A 211 -28.38 -11.82 -1.32
C SER A 211 -29.23 -12.65 -0.33
N PRO A 212 -30.25 -13.37 -0.81
CA PRO A 212 -31.06 -14.26 0.03
C PRO A 212 -30.23 -15.21 0.88
N GLU A 213 -29.14 -15.74 0.33
CA GLU A 213 -28.22 -16.67 0.98
C GLU A 213 -27.54 -16.05 2.21
N ASN A 214 -27.01 -14.83 2.06
CA ASN A 214 -26.29 -14.14 3.13
C ASN A 214 -27.23 -13.60 4.21
N ILE A 215 -28.43 -13.12 3.84
CA ILE A 215 -29.38 -12.58 4.82
C ILE A 215 -30.19 -13.67 5.54
N LYS A 216 -30.23 -14.92 5.05
CA LYS A 216 -31.06 -16.00 5.61
C LYS A 216 -30.80 -16.28 7.09
N LYS A 217 -29.56 -16.10 7.56
CA LYS A 217 -29.15 -16.34 8.95
C LYS A 217 -29.17 -15.08 9.82
N MET A 218 -29.45 -13.92 9.24
CA MET A 218 -29.47 -12.64 9.96
C MET A 218 -30.79 -12.43 10.71
N SER A 219 -30.72 -11.78 11.87
CA SER A 219 -31.89 -11.28 12.56
C SER A 219 -32.57 -10.14 11.79
N LYS A 220 -33.86 -9.88 12.09
CA LYS A 220 -34.58 -8.75 11.49
C LYS A 220 -33.89 -7.40 11.71
N LYS A 221 -33.20 -7.23 12.85
CA LYS A 221 -32.47 -6.01 13.18
C LYS A 221 -31.21 -5.85 12.33
N GLU A 222 -30.43 -6.92 12.16
CA GLU A 222 -29.22 -6.92 11.33
C GLU A 222 -29.57 -6.67 9.86
N MET A 223 -30.60 -7.34 9.33
CA MET A 223 -31.07 -7.07 7.97
C MET A 223 -31.52 -5.62 7.76
N ALA A 224 -32.21 -5.02 8.74
CA ALA A 224 -32.65 -3.63 8.66
C ALA A 224 -31.46 -2.65 8.70
N GLN A 225 -30.44 -2.95 9.50
CA GLN A 225 -29.21 -2.15 9.56
C GLN A 225 -28.42 -2.25 8.26
N LEU A 226 -28.21 -3.46 7.73
CA LEU A 226 -27.50 -3.68 6.47
C LEU A 226 -28.19 -3.01 5.28
N LYS A 227 -29.52 -3.12 5.21
CA LYS A 227 -30.31 -2.40 4.19
C LYS A 227 -30.21 -0.89 4.33
N LYS A 228 -30.09 -0.36 5.56
CA LYS A 228 -29.90 1.06 5.80
C LYS A 228 -28.51 1.53 5.36
N GLU A 229 -27.49 0.72 5.59
CA GLU A 229 -26.11 0.99 5.17
C GLU A 229 -26.00 1.10 3.65
N TYR A 230 -26.58 0.15 2.91
CA TYR A 230 -26.62 0.16 1.45
C TYR A 230 -27.76 0.99 0.83
N ALA A 231 -28.51 1.74 1.64
CA ALA A 231 -29.64 2.53 1.16
C ALA A 231 -29.18 3.67 0.23
N GLN A 232 -27.97 4.16 0.44
CA GLN A 232 -27.35 5.22 -0.35
C GLN A 232 -25.89 4.83 -0.64
N PRO A 233 -25.34 5.25 -1.79
CA PRO A 233 -23.92 5.10 -2.05
C PRO A 233 -23.08 5.89 -1.04
N PRO A 234 -21.79 5.53 -0.86
CA PRO A 234 -20.88 6.30 -0.01
C PRO A 234 -20.77 7.75 -0.49
N THR A 235 -20.62 8.66 0.46
CA THR A 235 -20.46 10.09 0.16
C THR A 235 -19.10 10.37 -0.46
N GLU A 236 -18.96 11.50 -1.17
CA GLU A 236 -17.66 11.93 -1.70
C GLU A 236 -16.61 12.03 -0.59
N ASP A 237 -16.94 12.65 0.55
CA ASP A 237 -16.02 12.75 1.69
C ASP A 237 -15.55 11.38 2.22
N HIS A 238 -16.41 10.37 2.21
CA HIS A 238 -16.04 9.02 2.62
C HIS A 238 -15.05 8.39 1.63
N ILE A 239 -15.34 8.52 0.32
CA ILE A 239 -14.49 7.99 -0.75
C ILE A 239 -13.15 8.71 -0.76
N ASP A 240 -13.16 10.04 -0.64
CA ASP A 240 -11.95 10.85 -0.56
C ASP A 240 -11.11 10.50 0.67
N GLY A 241 -11.75 10.35 1.83
CA GLY A 241 -11.06 9.92 3.05
C GLY A 241 -10.41 8.54 2.87
N TYR A 242 -11.13 7.60 2.25
CA TYR A 242 -10.60 6.29 1.92
C TYR A 242 -9.42 6.38 0.94
N PHE A 243 -9.54 7.13 -0.16
CA PHE A 243 -8.45 7.27 -1.13
C PHE A 243 -7.25 8.03 -0.56
N PHE A 244 -7.46 9.03 0.30
CA PHE A 244 -6.38 9.77 0.94
C PHE A 244 -5.47 8.87 1.79
N VAL A 245 -6.04 7.86 2.45
CA VAL A 245 -5.29 6.91 3.29
C VAL A 245 -4.79 5.69 2.51
N SER A 246 -5.55 5.24 1.50
CA SER A 246 -5.27 3.98 0.80
C SER A 246 -4.45 4.12 -0.46
N GLN A 247 -4.55 5.26 -1.15
CA GLN A 247 -3.82 5.50 -2.37
C GLN A 247 -2.46 6.11 -2.08
N ASN A 248 -1.48 5.76 -2.90
CA ASN A 248 -0.14 6.32 -2.85
C ASN A 248 0.17 7.01 -4.19
N PRO A 249 -0.32 8.25 -4.41
CA PRO A 249 -0.18 8.95 -5.68
C PRO A 249 1.21 9.58 -5.82
N ASP A 250 2.27 8.79 -5.62
CA ASP A 250 3.66 9.26 -5.64
C ASP A 250 4.09 9.84 -7.00
N PHE A 251 3.46 9.39 -8.09
CA PHE A 251 3.60 9.93 -9.44
C PHE A 251 3.01 11.35 -9.61
N ILE A 252 2.17 11.82 -8.69
CA ILE A 252 1.67 13.20 -8.68
C ILE A 252 2.73 14.09 -8.05
N ILE A 253 3.52 14.73 -8.91
CA ILE A 253 4.57 15.68 -8.51
C ILE A 253 3.92 17.03 -8.21
N VAL A 254 4.08 17.50 -6.98
CA VAL A 254 3.62 18.82 -6.53
C VAL A 254 4.79 19.63 -5.98
N ASP A 255 4.62 20.95 -5.90
CA ASP A 255 5.57 21.79 -5.20
C ASP A 255 5.45 21.63 -3.68
N TYR A 256 6.61 21.50 -3.04
CA TYR A 256 6.80 21.41 -1.61
C TYR A 256 8.09 22.13 -1.19
#